data_AF-K1RUF1-F1
#
_entry.id   AF-K1RUF1-F1
#
_cell.length_a   1.000
_cell.length_b   1.000
_cell.length_c   1.000
_cell.angle_alpha   90.00
_cell.angle_beta   90.00
_cell.angle_gamma   90.00
#
_symmetry.space_group_name_H-M   'P 1'
#
loop_
_entity.id
_entity.type
_entity.pdbx_description
1 polymer ?
#
loop_
_entity_poly.entity_id
_entity_poly.type
_entity_poly.pdbx_seq_one_letter_code
_entity_poly.pdbx_strand_id
1 'polypeptide(L)'
;MADPEKLDNDPFIQQVMSDVEQIAAAETEQTSEVSISDEEYDAVRRPTPQRTSYDPAAPVYAVGDTVYIEDDAYQITELRDDTVQLLPTGMVYPIYRAERKEQFEQLLRADRRNAYYTEFLPIDPDKAESRLAGCIVPWTDG
;
A
#
# COMPACT_ATOMS: atom_id res chain seq x y z
N MET A 1 60.03 1.66 -15.89
CA MET A 1 59.30 1.89 -17.15
C MET A 1 58.57 0.59 -17.44
N ALA A 2 57.24 0.58 -17.39
CA ALA A 2 56.46 -0.61 -17.75
C ALA A 2 56.37 -0.65 -19.28
N ASP A 3 56.77 -1.77 -19.85
CA ASP A 3 56.83 -1.99 -21.30
C ASP A 3 55.40 -2.26 -21.83
N PRO A 4 54.85 -1.39 -22.70
CA PRO A 4 53.45 -1.49 -23.12
C PRO A 4 53.15 -2.71 -24.00
N GLU A 5 54.14 -3.36 -24.63
CA GLU A 5 53.92 -4.58 -25.43
C GLU A 5 53.64 -5.83 -24.57
N LYS A 6 53.94 -5.78 -23.27
CA LYS A 6 53.69 -6.89 -22.33
C LYS A 6 52.21 -7.02 -21.92
N LEU A 7 51.40 -5.96 -22.06
CA LEU A 7 49.98 -6.01 -21.68
C LEU A 7 49.12 -6.77 -22.70
N ASP A 8 49.40 -6.63 -23.99
CA ASP A 8 48.59 -7.23 -25.06
C ASP A 8 48.78 -8.76 -25.15
N ASN A 9 49.92 -9.25 -24.66
CA ASN A 9 50.22 -10.68 -24.57
C ASN A 9 49.83 -11.31 -23.22
N ASP A 10 49.23 -10.54 -22.31
CA ASP A 10 48.81 -11.09 -21.03
C ASP A 10 47.61 -12.04 -21.23
N PRO A 11 47.66 -13.27 -20.70
CA PRO A 11 46.57 -14.23 -20.84
C PRO A 11 45.24 -13.69 -20.30
N PHE A 12 45.27 -12.76 -19.34
CA PHE A 12 44.08 -12.10 -18.81
C PHE A 12 43.42 -11.19 -19.86
N ILE A 13 44.19 -10.42 -20.62
CA ILE A 13 43.65 -9.49 -21.62
C ILE A 13 43.03 -10.25 -22.80
N GLN A 14 43.62 -11.38 -23.20
CA GLN A 14 43.05 -12.25 -24.24
C GLN A 14 41.75 -12.92 -23.77
N GLN A 15 41.70 -13.33 -22.49
CA GLN A 15 40.50 -13.88 -21.88
C GLN A 15 39.37 -12.85 -21.86
N VAL A 16 39.64 -11.61 -21.44
CA VAL A 16 38.63 -10.54 -21.40
C VAL A 16 38.09 -10.21 -22.79
N MET A 17 38.95 -10.14 -23.83
CA MET A 17 38.48 -9.89 -25.20
C MET A 17 37.62 -11.04 -25.74
N SER A 18 37.97 -12.29 -25.43
CA SER A 18 37.18 -13.47 -25.78
C SER A 18 35.83 -13.53 -25.07
N ASP A 19 35.79 -13.18 -23.79
CA ASP A 19 34.54 -13.13 -23.01
C ASP A 19 33.62 -12.01 -23.53
N VAL A 20 34.17 -10.83 -23.86
CA VAL A 20 33.40 -9.72 -24.45
C VAL A 20 32.78 -10.10 -25.79
N GLU A 21 33.50 -10.84 -26.64
CA GLU A 21 32.99 -11.27 -27.94
C GLU A 21 31.88 -12.35 -27.80
N GLN A 22 32.01 -13.27 -26.83
CA GLN A 22 30.97 -14.26 -26.52
C GLN A 22 29.69 -13.61 -25.97
N ILE A 23 29.81 -12.56 -25.15
CA ILE A 23 28.65 -11.83 -24.61
C ILE A 23 27.95 -11.06 -25.73
N ALA A 24 28.71 -10.41 -26.62
CA ALA A 24 28.13 -9.69 -27.77
C ALA A 24 27.43 -10.64 -28.76
N ALA A 25 27.94 -11.86 -28.96
CA ALA A 25 27.32 -12.87 -29.83
C ALA A 25 26.07 -13.50 -29.19
N ALA A 26 26.08 -13.74 -27.87
CA ALA A 26 24.94 -14.31 -27.15
C ALA A 26 23.78 -13.31 -26.94
N GLU A 27 24.03 -12.00 -27.08
CA GLU A 27 23.04 -10.94 -26.90
C GLU A 27 22.23 -10.62 -28.18
N THR A 28 22.49 -11.29 -29.31
CA THR A 28 21.71 -11.09 -30.56
C THR A 28 20.65 -12.15 -30.85
N GLU A 29 20.52 -13.19 -30.02
CA GLU A 29 19.55 -14.29 -30.22
C GLU A 29 18.63 -14.52 -29.02
N GLN A 30 18.54 -13.55 -28.10
CA GLN A 30 17.57 -13.57 -27.00
C GLN A 30 16.74 -12.29 -26.93
N THR A 31 16.44 -11.68 -28.07
CA THR A 31 15.17 -10.94 -28.22
C THR A 31 14.07 -11.95 -28.58
N SER A 32 13.89 -12.96 -27.72
CA SER A 32 12.63 -13.69 -27.67
C SER A 32 11.61 -12.68 -27.20
N GLU A 33 10.88 -12.15 -28.17
CA GLU A 33 9.54 -11.57 -28.10
C GLU A 33 8.83 -11.88 -26.78
N VAL A 34 9.14 -11.12 -25.72
CA VAL A 34 8.18 -10.91 -24.65
C VAL A 34 7.19 -9.93 -25.25
N SER A 35 6.23 -10.48 -25.98
CA SER A 35 4.96 -9.80 -26.25
C SER A 35 4.32 -9.55 -24.90
N ILE A 36 4.73 -8.47 -24.24
CA ILE A 36 3.91 -7.81 -23.23
C ILE A 36 2.70 -7.36 -24.03
N SER A 37 1.66 -8.19 -24.03
CA SER A 37 0.38 -7.82 -24.61
C SER A 37 -0.13 -6.65 -23.79
N ASP A 38 -0.59 -5.58 -24.43
CA ASP A 38 -1.14 -4.37 -23.80
C ASP A 38 -2.29 -4.63 -22.80
N GLU A 39 -2.79 -5.87 -22.72
CA GLU A 39 -3.87 -6.30 -21.81
C GLU A 39 -3.42 -6.50 -20.35
N GLU A 40 -2.11 -6.60 -20.06
CA GLU A 40 -1.62 -6.70 -18.67
C GLU A 40 -1.58 -5.32 -17.97
N TYR A 41 -1.55 -4.22 -18.73
CA TYR A 41 -1.53 -2.86 -18.18
C TYR A 41 -2.92 -2.30 -17.81
N ASP A 42 -4.00 -2.98 -18.19
CA ASP A 42 -5.36 -2.54 -17.81
C ASP A 42 -5.76 -3.01 -16.41
N ALA A 43 -5.14 -4.07 -15.86
CA ALA A 43 -5.37 -4.52 -14.49
C ALA A 43 -4.70 -3.63 -13.42
N VAL A 44 -3.75 -2.77 -13.82
CA VAL A 44 -3.13 -1.75 -12.95
C VAL A 44 -4.01 -0.49 -12.88
N ARG A 45 -5.02 -0.36 -13.74
CA ARG A 45 -6.15 0.54 -13.51
C ARG A 45 -7.08 -0.09 -12.49
N ARG A 46 -6.60 -0.25 -11.26
CA ARG A 46 -7.51 -0.08 -10.12
C ARG A 46 -8.25 1.21 -10.42
N PRO A 47 -9.59 1.20 -10.57
CA PRO A 47 -10.30 2.47 -10.65
C PRO A 47 -9.80 3.23 -9.44
N THR A 48 -9.12 4.37 -9.66
CA THR A 48 -8.87 5.33 -8.60
C THR A 48 -10.22 5.43 -7.92
N PRO A 49 -10.37 5.03 -6.64
CA PRO A 49 -11.68 5.04 -6.02
C PRO A 49 -12.14 6.47 -6.17
N GLN A 50 -13.08 6.67 -7.10
CA GLN A 50 -13.59 8.00 -7.37
C GLN A 50 -14.30 8.32 -6.07
N ARG A 51 -13.68 9.16 -5.25
CA ARG A 51 -14.29 9.73 -4.04
C ARG A 51 -15.38 10.70 -4.51
N THR A 52 -16.39 10.18 -5.20
CA THR A 52 -17.53 10.95 -5.73
C THR A 52 -18.65 11.05 -4.71
N SER A 53 -18.47 10.50 -3.51
CA SER A 53 -19.36 10.68 -2.38
C SER A 53 -18.54 10.52 -1.12
N TYR A 54 -18.28 11.60 -0.41
CA TYR A 54 -17.83 11.50 0.98
C TYR A 54 -19.03 11.01 1.78
N ASP A 55 -19.06 9.72 2.09
CA ASP A 55 -20.01 9.17 3.05
C ASP A 55 -19.48 9.51 4.46
N PRO A 56 -20.16 10.34 5.26
CA PRO A 56 -19.75 10.61 6.63
C PRO A 56 -19.80 9.36 7.53
N ALA A 57 -20.41 8.25 7.07
CA ALA A 57 -20.33 6.95 7.73
C ALA A 57 -19.09 6.14 7.32
N ALA A 58 -18.36 6.53 6.27
CA ALA A 58 -17.14 5.85 5.85
C ALA A 58 -15.94 6.31 6.69
N PRO A 59 -15.12 5.37 7.20
CA PRO A 59 -13.94 5.72 7.99
C PRO A 59 -12.93 6.56 7.20
N VAL A 60 -12.24 7.48 7.88
CA VAL A 60 -11.20 8.34 7.28
C VAL A 60 -9.92 7.56 6.97
N TYR A 61 -9.71 6.40 7.63
CA TYR A 61 -8.57 5.53 7.41
C TYR A 61 -8.79 4.56 6.24
N ALA A 62 -7.73 4.30 5.47
CA ALA A 62 -7.73 3.44 4.28
C ALA A 62 -6.61 2.38 4.32
N VAL A 63 -6.74 1.37 3.47
CA VAL A 63 -5.65 0.39 3.25
C VAL A 63 -4.41 1.12 2.75
N GLY A 64 -3.29 0.87 3.40
CA GLY A 64 -2.01 1.53 3.15
C GLY A 64 -1.66 2.59 4.20
N ASP A 65 -2.63 3.07 4.98
CA ASP A 65 -2.37 4.06 6.03
C ASP A 65 -1.54 3.47 7.16
N THR A 66 -0.66 4.30 7.72
CA THR A 66 0.10 3.99 8.93
C THR A 66 -0.58 4.63 10.14
N VAL A 67 -0.86 3.81 11.13
CA VAL A 67 -1.53 4.17 12.39
C VAL A 67 -0.69 3.70 13.57
N TYR A 68 -0.83 4.37 14.70
CA TYR A 68 -0.07 4.05 15.91
C TYR A 68 -0.94 3.34 16.94
N ILE A 69 -0.65 2.09 17.27
CA ILE A 69 -1.44 1.28 18.20
C ILE A 69 -0.52 0.85 19.34
N GLU A 70 -0.89 1.12 20.59
CA GLU A 70 -0.07 0.72 21.76
C GLU A 70 1.39 1.24 21.68
N ASP A 71 1.56 2.44 21.13
CA ASP A 71 2.85 3.10 20.83
C ASP A 71 3.60 2.59 19.58
N ASP A 72 3.22 1.43 19.04
CA ASP A 72 3.83 0.80 17.86
C ASP A 72 3.21 1.27 16.54
N ALA A 73 4.02 1.26 15.47
CA ALA A 73 3.56 1.62 14.12
C ALA A 73 3.01 0.39 13.39
N TYR A 74 1.77 0.51 12.91
CA TYR A 74 1.07 -0.50 12.13
C TYR A 74 0.57 0.08 10.82
N GLN A 75 0.61 -0.71 9.75
CA GLN A 75 0.03 -0.40 8.47
C GLN A 75 -1.28 -1.16 8.28
N ILE A 76 -2.33 -0.48 7.83
CA ILE A 76 -3.60 -1.10 7.49
C ILE A 76 -3.43 -1.86 6.18
N THR A 77 -3.50 -3.19 6.21
CA THR A 77 -3.38 -4.03 4.99
C THR A 77 -4.72 -4.40 4.40
N GLU A 78 -5.77 -4.44 5.24
CA GLU A 78 -7.11 -4.82 4.83
C GLU A 78 -8.16 -4.17 5.72
N LEU A 79 -9.28 -3.75 5.11
CA LEU A 79 -10.45 -3.23 5.81
C LEU A 79 -11.66 -4.11 5.45
N ARG A 80 -12.28 -4.69 6.48
CA ARG A 80 -13.54 -5.44 6.39
C ARG A 80 -14.64 -4.67 7.13
N ASP A 81 -15.87 -5.15 7.04
CA ASP A 81 -17.03 -4.50 7.68
C ASP A 81 -16.87 -4.38 9.21
N ASP A 82 -16.43 -5.45 9.88
CA ASP A 82 -16.30 -5.51 11.35
C ASP A 82 -14.86 -5.66 11.85
N THR A 83 -13.89 -5.85 10.95
CA THR A 83 -12.51 -6.21 11.29
C THR A 83 -11.51 -5.44 10.42
N VAL A 84 -10.40 -5.03 11.02
CA VAL A 84 -9.28 -4.33 10.39
C VAL A 84 -8.03 -5.18 10.53
N GLN A 85 -7.34 -5.43 9.42
CA GLN A 85 -6.07 -6.13 9.43
C GLN A 85 -4.91 -5.13 9.46
N LEU A 86 -4.02 -5.35 10.41
CA LEU A 86 -2.88 -4.51 10.72
C LEU A 86 -1.59 -5.31 10.57
N LEU A 87 -0.60 -4.66 9.96
CA LEU A 87 0.74 -5.20 9.79
C LEU A 87 1.74 -4.32 10.55
N PRO A 88 2.45 -4.84 11.56
CA PRO A 88 3.47 -4.06 12.26
C PRO A 88 4.64 -3.73 11.33
N THR A 89 5.07 -2.47 11.30
CA THR A 89 6.17 -2.02 10.42
C THR A 89 7.53 -1.98 11.11
N GLY A 90 7.57 -2.18 12.44
CA GLY A 90 8.80 -2.13 13.25
C GLY A 90 9.57 -3.45 13.34
N MET A 91 9.09 -4.53 12.71
CA MET A 91 9.66 -5.89 12.84
C MET A 91 10.07 -6.49 11.50
N VAL A 92 11.18 -7.25 11.48
CA VAL A 92 11.70 -7.93 10.27
C VAL A 92 10.80 -9.09 9.81
N TYR A 93 10.11 -9.74 10.76
CA TYR A 93 9.15 -10.81 10.50
C TYR A 93 7.81 -10.46 11.17
N PRO A 94 7.03 -9.58 10.56
CA PRO A 94 5.78 -9.11 11.14
C PRO A 94 4.70 -10.20 11.08
N ILE A 95 3.84 -10.21 12.09
CA ILE A 95 2.66 -11.08 12.17
C ILE A 95 1.43 -10.21 11.92
N TYR A 96 0.55 -10.65 11.02
CA TYR A 96 -0.72 -9.98 10.77
C TYR A 96 -1.60 -10.06 12.02
N ARG A 97 -2.08 -8.90 12.46
CA ARG A 97 -3.04 -8.77 13.57
C ARG A 97 -4.38 -8.36 13.00
N ALA A 98 -5.46 -9.00 13.43
CA ALA A 98 -6.81 -8.63 13.06
C ALA A 98 -7.52 -8.07 14.30
N GLU A 99 -7.90 -6.80 14.25
CA GLU A 99 -8.64 -6.12 15.32
C GLU A 99 -10.07 -5.87 14.88
N ARG A 100 -11.02 -5.97 15.82
CA ARG A 100 -12.40 -5.54 15.56
C ARG A 100 -12.41 -4.03 15.29
N LYS A 101 -13.19 -3.58 14.32
CA LYS A 101 -13.26 -2.16 13.90
C LYS A 101 -13.50 -1.22 15.10
N GLU A 102 -14.43 -1.56 15.97
CA GLU A 102 -14.72 -0.80 17.18
C GLU A 102 -13.52 -0.74 18.14
N GLN A 103 -12.85 -1.87 18.38
CA GLN A 103 -11.66 -1.95 19.23
C GLN A 103 -10.51 -1.17 18.61
N PHE A 104 -10.31 -1.29 17.30
CA PHE A 104 -9.31 -0.55 16.54
C PHE A 104 -9.50 0.96 16.71
N GLU A 105 -10.72 1.46 16.58
CA GLU A 105 -11.03 2.88 16.75
C GLU A 105 -10.80 3.38 18.18
N GLN A 106 -11.04 2.53 19.18
CA GLN A 106 -10.68 2.84 20.58
C GLN A 106 -9.16 2.92 20.76
N LEU A 107 -8.41 2.00 20.17
CA LEU A 107 -6.95 2.01 20.18
C LEU A 107 -6.38 3.23 19.45
N LEU A 108 -7.01 3.64 18.33
CA LEU A 108 -6.66 4.87 17.64
C LEU A 108 -6.81 6.09 18.54
N ARG A 109 -7.90 6.17 19.31
CA ARG A 109 -8.16 7.26 20.27
C ARG A 109 -7.19 7.27 21.44
N ALA A 110 -6.65 6.12 21.82
CA ALA A 110 -5.68 6.03 22.91
C ALA A 110 -4.36 6.76 22.55
N ASP A 111 -3.99 6.76 21.26
CA ASP A 111 -2.78 7.42 20.78
C ASP A 111 -3.07 8.80 20.17
N ARG A 112 -2.49 9.85 20.76
CA ARG A 112 -2.66 11.23 20.28
C ARG A 112 -2.08 11.47 18.88
N ARG A 113 -1.15 10.64 18.40
CA ARG A 113 -0.60 10.73 17.03
C ARG A 113 -1.65 10.44 15.97
N ASN A 114 -2.69 9.68 16.33
CA ASN A 114 -3.82 9.39 15.45
C ASN A 114 -4.98 10.39 15.60
N ALA A 115 -4.75 11.55 16.22
CA ALA A 115 -5.79 12.58 16.37
C ALA A 115 -6.49 12.89 15.03
N TYR A 116 -5.70 12.96 13.95
CA TYR A 116 -6.20 13.18 12.59
C TYR A 116 -7.32 12.22 12.16
N TYR A 117 -7.24 10.95 12.56
CA TYR A 117 -8.25 9.95 12.21
C TYR A 117 -9.45 9.98 13.17
N THR A 118 -9.26 10.41 14.40
CA THR A 118 -10.26 10.32 15.48
C THR A 118 -11.17 11.53 15.56
N GLU A 119 -10.80 12.67 14.96
CA GLU A 119 -11.64 13.87 14.85
C GLU A 119 -12.96 13.62 14.10
N PHE A 120 -12.99 12.63 13.21
CA PHE A 120 -14.14 12.30 12.37
C PHE A 120 -14.85 11.02 12.77
N LEU A 121 -14.34 10.28 13.76
CA LEU A 121 -14.98 9.05 14.23
C LEU A 121 -16.14 9.40 15.16
N PRO A 122 -17.35 8.84 14.94
CA PRO A 122 -18.46 9.04 15.85
C PRO A 122 -18.04 8.60 17.26
N ILE A 123 -18.21 9.50 18.23
CA ILE A 123 -17.84 9.29 19.65
C ILE A 123 -18.49 8.03 20.22
N ASP A 124 -19.58 7.58 19.61
CA ASP A 124 -20.36 6.45 20.04
C ASP A 124 -21.10 5.84 18.83
N PRO A 125 -20.80 4.59 18.42
CA PRO A 125 -21.47 3.95 17.29
C PRO A 125 -22.94 3.63 17.59
N ASP A 126 -23.31 3.41 18.85
CA ASP A 126 -24.68 3.12 19.30
C ASP A 126 -25.57 4.38 19.22
N LYS A 127 -24.99 5.57 19.37
CA LYS A 127 -25.70 6.85 19.13
C LYS A 127 -25.82 7.28 17.67
N ALA A 128 -25.05 6.70 16.74
CA ALA A 128 -25.09 7.13 15.34
C ALA A 128 -26.45 6.82 14.68
N GLU A 129 -27.12 5.76 15.11
CA GLU A 129 -28.43 5.32 14.63
C GLU A 129 -29.56 6.30 15.02
N SER A 130 -29.39 7.02 16.13
CA SER A 130 -30.41 7.90 16.70
C SER A 130 -30.58 9.23 15.97
N ARG A 131 -29.76 9.55 14.95
CA ARG A 131 -29.85 10.82 14.22
C ARG A 131 -30.71 10.78 12.96
N LEU A 132 -31.15 9.59 12.51
CA LEU A 132 -31.96 9.43 11.29
C LEU A 132 -33.49 9.58 11.52
N ALA A 133 -33.97 9.65 12.76
CA ALA A 133 -35.39 9.78 13.08
C ALA A 133 -35.79 11.23 13.45
N GLY A 134 -35.44 12.21 12.62
CA GLY A 134 -35.62 13.63 12.97
C GLY A 134 -36.15 14.56 11.87
N CYS A 135 -36.60 14.05 10.73
CA CYS A 135 -37.14 14.89 9.64
C CYS A 135 -38.41 14.29 9.05
N ILE A 136 -39.45 14.11 9.87
CA ILE A 136 -40.83 14.14 9.35
C ILE A 136 -41.33 15.56 9.64
N VAL A 137 -41.25 16.40 8.62
CA VAL A 137 -41.91 17.70 8.57
C VAL A 137 -43.43 17.48 8.66
N PRO A 138 -44.17 18.17 9.54
CA PRO A 138 -45.60 18.33 9.33
C PRO A 138 -45.80 19.39 8.25
N TRP A 139 -46.16 18.95 7.04
CA TRP A 139 -46.72 19.85 6.04
C TRP A 139 -48.08 20.34 6.54
N THR A 140 -48.28 21.65 6.48
CA THR A 140 -49.52 22.37 6.72
C THR A 140 -50.66 21.86 5.84
N ASP A 141 -51.86 21.68 6.42
CA ASP A 141 -53.14 21.79 5.70
C ASP A 141 -54.27 22.15 6.68
N GLY A 142 -55.13 23.10 6.27
CA GLY A 142 -56.48 23.32 6.82
C GLY A 142 -56.69 24.48 7.77
#